data_AF-A0A4Y9T3F8-F1
#
_entry.id   AF-A0A4Y9T3F8-F1
#
_cell.length_a   1.000
_cell.length_b   1.000
_cell.length_c   1.000
_cell.angle_alpha   90.00
_cell.angle_beta   90.00
_cell.angle_gamma   90.00
#
_symmetry.space_group_name_H-M   'P 1'
#
loop_
_entity.id
_entity.type
_entity.pdbx_description
1 polymer ?
#
loop_
_entity_poly.entity_id
_entity_poly.type
_entity_poly.pdbx_seq_one_letter_code
_entity_poly.pdbx_strand_id
1 'polypeptide(L)'
;MESRALVADDAPDEREQSPVSFVPTPSAPYRQHRKAAQLLDEPGAPRASNDSPTPGVPLPYAFGARVLMWKQDPSVTELGIRKVFLPGIVLAGPRDARIVSGDGIDPVAPNAFGDFVTMPDTPQFDAVHTFAVVRQTLTMYQRALSCADADMPLPWQWNSSVDTSPLQVFPYGLPNVMNAFYSRSQNCLKFGDFVPNGQTNRIYTCRSFDIVSHETGHAVLDGLKPQWLQADNPPQTGGLHESFGDLTAIFLALSQLDQCEAVIAQTKARLHDKTFLSDIAEQFGLALGNSNGLRNADNNVTLSDAGTEVHAISQVFTGAVYDILADMFAYERNPALEDDALVLHRVGAYLRSLVLRALIAAPDIAATFADVVNEMLRIVLEDGKPADYANFIRNRFAQREVVESPVPLTEDHEPRMRLAALVKDAPGAVQDRRACCGTMNLAEYYDIERVLDGEAQALARWCAEHGRNGPAGQEEPDSGSGATR
;
A
#
# COMPACT_ATOMS: atom_id res chain seq x y z
N MET A 1 10.98 49.13 -58.33
CA MET A 1 9.67 49.81 -58.25
C MET A 1 8.63 48.73 -58.36
N GLU A 2 8.25 48.16 -57.20
CA GLU A 2 7.04 48.55 -56.46
C GLU A 2 5.82 47.82 -57.04
N SER A 3 4.86 47.25 -56.32
CA SER A 3 4.66 46.90 -54.90
C SER A 3 3.20 46.45 -54.80
N ARG A 4 2.91 45.34 -54.11
CA ARG A 4 1.61 44.98 -53.44
C ARG A 4 0.34 44.90 -54.33
N ALA A 5 -0.71 44.15 -54.03
CA ALA A 5 -1.18 43.56 -52.77
C ALA A 5 -1.96 42.24 -53.01
N LEU A 6 -1.99 41.45 -51.94
CA LEU A 6 -2.79 40.25 -51.70
C LEU A 6 -4.30 40.56 -51.63
N VAL A 7 -5.15 39.67 -52.14
CA VAL A 7 -6.31 39.06 -51.42
C VAL A 7 -6.73 37.79 -52.19
N ALA A 8 -6.76 36.64 -51.53
CA ALA A 8 -7.68 35.55 -51.84
C ALA A 8 -7.99 34.77 -50.55
N ASP A 9 -9.27 34.47 -50.41
CA ASP A 9 -10.00 33.83 -49.33
C ASP A 9 -9.61 32.34 -49.17
N ASP A 10 -9.51 31.88 -47.92
CA ASP A 10 -9.89 30.53 -47.45
C ASP A 10 -9.36 30.28 -46.03
N ALA A 11 -10.28 30.26 -45.06
CA ALA A 11 -10.18 29.43 -43.86
C ALA A 11 -10.68 28.01 -44.20
N PRO A 12 -10.50 26.93 -43.39
CA PRO A 12 -10.05 26.85 -41.99
C PRO A 12 -9.06 25.69 -41.67
N ASP A 13 -8.42 25.68 -40.49
CA ASP A 13 -8.36 24.48 -39.61
C ASP A 13 -7.81 24.88 -38.22
N GLU A 14 -8.71 25.04 -37.24
CA GLU A 14 -8.38 24.96 -35.81
C GLU A 14 -8.55 23.50 -35.36
N ARG A 15 -7.46 22.77 -35.19
CA ARG A 15 -7.36 21.52 -34.40
C ARG A 15 -6.00 21.58 -33.67
N GLU A 16 -5.84 21.28 -32.40
CA GLU A 16 -6.58 20.40 -31.49
C GLU A 16 -6.59 21.00 -30.08
N GLN A 17 -7.77 21.33 -29.54
CA GLN A 17 -7.96 21.52 -28.10
C GLN A 17 -8.31 20.16 -27.49
N SER A 18 -7.59 19.75 -26.44
CA SER A 18 -7.88 18.53 -25.68
C SER A 18 -9.31 18.55 -25.13
N PRO A 19 -10.10 17.46 -25.25
CA PRO A 19 -11.48 17.46 -24.79
C PRO A 19 -11.58 17.46 -23.26
N VAL A 20 -12.41 18.38 -22.77
CA VAL A 20 -12.82 18.52 -21.36
C VAL A 20 -13.64 17.30 -20.93
N SER A 21 -13.11 16.42 -20.07
CA SER A 21 -13.93 15.37 -19.43
C SER A 21 -13.29 14.74 -18.18
N PHE A 22 -13.03 15.53 -17.14
CA PHE A 22 -12.72 15.00 -15.80
C PHE A 22 -13.85 15.20 -14.77
N VAL A 23 -15.12 15.24 -15.22
CA VAL A 23 -16.35 15.02 -14.42
C VAL A 23 -17.37 14.32 -15.33
N PRO A 24 -18.06 13.21 -14.96
CA PRO A 24 -19.13 12.67 -15.79
C PRO A 24 -20.28 13.67 -15.76
N THR A 25 -20.27 14.62 -16.69
CA THR A 25 -21.47 15.37 -17.03
C THR A 25 -22.23 14.60 -18.09
N PRO A 26 -23.56 14.65 -18.10
CA PRO A 26 -24.35 14.05 -19.17
C PRO A 26 -23.82 14.46 -20.56
N SER A 27 -24.01 13.61 -21.56
CA SER A 27 -23.50 13.84 -22.92
C SER A 27 -23.90 15.23 -23.45
N ALA A 28 -23.12 15.84 -24.34
CA ALA A 28 -23.47 17.15 -24.91
C ALA A 28 -24.91 17.18 -25.51
N PRO A 29 -25.36 16.14 -26.24
CA PRO A 29 -26.75 16.02 -26.68
C PRO A 29 -27.74 15.99 -25.50
N TYR A 30 -27.43 15.24 -24.44
CA TYR A 30 -28.28 15.18 -23.25
C TYR A 30 -28.33 16.51 -22.50
N ARG A 31 -27.21 17.24 -22.40
CA ARG A 31 -27.19 18.58 -21.76
C ARG A 31 -28.01 19.58 -22.54
N GLN A 32 -27.94 19.56 -23.87
CA GLN A 32 -28.78 20.41 -24.72
C GLN A 32 -30.25 20.04 -24.61
N HIS A 33 -30.57 18.75 -24.66
CA HIS A 33 -31.93 18.24 -24.43
C HIS A 33 -32.45 18.63 -23.04
N ARG A 34 -31.64 18.49 -21.99
CA ARG A 34 -32.02 18.86 -20.62
C ARG A 34 -32.18 20.36 -20.45
N LYS A 35 -31.36 21.20 -21.09
CA LYS A 35 -31.53 22.66 -21.11
C LYS A 35 -32.83 23.06 -21.82
N ALA A 36 -33.11 22.44 -22.96
CA ALA A 36 -34.33 22.65 -23.72
C ALA A 36 -35.57 22.17 -22.95
N ALA A 37 -35.47 21.02 -22.28
CA ALA A 37 -36.51 20.48 -21.42
C ALA A 37 -36.70 21.32 -20.15
N GLN A 38 -35.63 21.80 -19.49
CA GLN A 38 -35.69 22.67 -18.31
C GLN A 38 -36.28 24.05 -18.59
N LEU A 39 -36.25 24.52 -19.84
CA LEU A 39 -36.93 25.75 -20.26
C LEU A 39 -38.45 25.57 -20.38
N LEU A 40 -38.92 24.32 -20.40
CA LEU A 40 -40.33 23.93 -20.54
C LEU A 40 -40.87 23.19 -19.31
N ASP A 41 -40.00 22.64 -18.47
CA ASP A 41 -40.32 22.07 -17.17
C ASP A 41 -40.51 23.21 -16.18
N GLU A 42 -41.75 23.42 -15.73
CA GLU A 42 -41.92 23.94 -14.38
C GLU A 42 -41.22 22.96 -13.42
N PRO A 43 -40.44 23.45 -12.43
CA PRO A 43 -39.82 22.56 -11.47
C PRO A 43 -40.92 21.67 -10.87
N GLY A 44 -40.78 20.36 -11.04
CA GLY A 44 -41.65 19.42 -10.34
C GLY A 44 -41.66 19.82 -8.88
N ALA A 45 -42.85 20.13 -8.35
CA ALA A 45 -42.98 20.59 -6.97
C ALA A 45 -42.14 19.67 -6.09
N PRO A 46 -41.24 20.21 -5.23
CA PRO A 46 -40.51 19.37 -4.30
C PRO A 46 -41.55 18.47 -3.65
N ARG A 47 -41.33 17.14 -3.70
CA ARG A 47 -42.17 16.24 -2.91
C ARG A 47 -42.14 16.86 -1.53
N ALA A 48 -43.29 17.36 -1.07
CA ALA A 48 -43.46 17.72 0.31
C ALA A 48 -42.90 16.52 1.06
N SER A 49 -41.92 16.77 1.91
CA SER A 49 -41.41 15.76 2.81
C SER A 49 -42.64 15.31 3.61
N ASN A 50 -43.35 14.30 3.12
CA ASN A 50 -44.18 13.51 4.00
C ASN A 50 -43.19 13.05 5.06
N ASP A 51 -43.48 13.44 6.30
CA ASP A 51 -42.71 13.22 7.53
C ASP A 51 -42.53 11.72 7.84
N SER A 52 -42.02 10.97 6.88
CA SER A 52 -41.37 9.70 7.10
C SER A 52 -39.94 10.07 7.50
N PRO A 53 -39.48 9.75 8.71
CA PRO A 53 -38.09 9.94 9.08
C PRO A 53 -37.25 9.04 8.16
N THR A 54 -36.77 9.58 7.05
CA THR A 54 -35.69 8.93 6.29
C THR A 54 -34.48 8.91 7.21
N PRO A 55 -33.84 7.75 7.42
CA PRO A 55 -32.60 7.70 8.16
C PRO A 55 -31.63 8.72 7.55
N GLY A 56 -31.24 9.72 8.34
CA GLY A 56 -30.23 10.68 7.91
C GLY A 56 -28.93 9.94 7.62
N VAL A 57 -28.16 10.39 6.63
CA VAL A 57 -26.79 9.89 6.44
C VAL A 57 -26.00 10.26 7.71
N PRO A 58 -25.27 9.32 8.34
CA PRO A 58 -24.48 9.65 9.51
C PRO A 58 -23.53 10.82 9.21
N LEU A 59 -23.42 11.76 10.15
CA LEU A 59 -22.66 13.01 9.97
C LEU A 59 -21.21 12.82 9.45
N PRO A 60 -20.45 11.78 9.84
CA PRO A 60 -19.12 11.52 9.27
C PRO A 60 -19.12 11.26 7.76
N TYR A 61 -20.23 10.79 7.20
CA TYR A 61 -20.39 10.46 5.78
C TYR A 61 -21.31 11.43 5.03
N ALA A 62 -21.89 12.41 5.72
CA ALA A 62 -22.74 13.43 5.13
C ALA A 62 -21.96 14.45 4.29
N PHE A 63 -20.64 14.48 4.45
CA PHE A 63 -19.72 15.37 3.74
C PHE A 63 -18.58 14.56 3.11
N GLY A 64 -17.95 15.12 2.10
CA GLY A 64 -16.81 14.51 1.42
C GLY A 64 -16.28 15.38 0.30
N ALA A 65 -15.13 14.99 -0.23
CA ALA A 65 -14.49 15.66 -1.36
C ALA A 65 -14.39 14.71 -2.54
N ARG A 66 -14.74 15.20 -3.74
CA ARG A 66 -14.36 14.50 -4.98
C ARG A 66 -12.93 14.83 -5.33
N VAL A 67 -12.17 13.82 -5.71
CA VAL A 67 -10.77 13.94 -6.13
C VAL A 67 -10.55 13.22 -7.44
N LEU A 68 -9.51 13.63 -8.17
CA LEU A 68 -8.95 12.87 -9.28
C LEU A 68 -7.69 12.15 -8.83
N MET A 69 -7.50 10.91 -9.27
CA MET A 69 -6.33 10.12 -8.92
C MET A 69 -6.01 9.09 -10.01
N TRP A 70 -4.73 8.75 -10.19
CA TRP A 70 -4.35 7.60 -10.99
C TRP A 70 -4.97 6.33 -10.39
N LYS A 71 -5.48 5.46 -11.26
CA LYS A 71 -6.04 4.17 -10.84
C LYS A 71 -4.96 3.20 -10.37
N GLN A 72 -3.84 3.21 -11.08
CA GLN A 72 -2.63 2.41 -10.88
C GLN A 72 -1.40 3.23 -11.29
N ASP A 73 -0.20 2.65 -11.25
CA ASP A 73 1.00 3.20 -11.87
C ASP A 73 0.72 3.80 -13.28
N PRO A 74 1.22 5.02 -13.60
CA PRO A 74 0.96 5.68 -14.88
C PRO A 74 1.38 4.90 -16.13
N SER A 75 2.24 3.88 -16.01
CA SER A 75 2.58 2.98 -17.11
C SER A 75 1.47 1.99 -17.46
N VAL A 76 0.50 1.75 -16.57
CA VAL A 76 -0.70 0.93 -16.82
C VAL A 76 -1.77 1.80 -17.51
N THR A 77 -1.46 2.20 -18.74
CA THR A 77 -2.20 3.24 -19.48
C THR A 77 -3.69 2.95 -19.71
N GLU A 78 -4.10 1.68 -19.77
CA GLU A 78 -5.50 1.29 -20.00
C GLU A 78 -6.44 1.72 -18.87
N LEU A 79 -5.93 1.83 -17.64
CA LEU A 79 -6.73 2.15 -16.46
C LEU A 79 -6.95 3.66 -16.31
N GLY A 80 -5.91 4.45 -16.59
CA GLY A 80 -5.94 5.91 -16.54
C GLY A 80 -6.28 6.49 -15.17
N ILE A 81 -7.10 7.54 -15.16
CA ILE A 81 -7.45 8.32 -13.97
C ILE A 81 -8.92 8.09 -13.62
N ARG A 82 -9.21 7.97 -12.32
CA ARG A 82 -10.58 7.88 -11.80
C ARG A 82 -10.96 9.09 -10.95
N LYS A 83 -12.26 9.24 -10.78
CA LYS A 83 -12.83 10.09 -9.74
C LYS A 83 -13.13 9.24 -8.54
N VAL A 84 -12.78 9.75 -7.37
CA VAL A 84 -13.11 9.12 -6.11
C VAL A 84 -13.84 10.13 -5.24
N PHE A 85 -14.85 9.66 -4.51
CA PHE A 85 -15.43 10.41 -3.41
C PHE A 85 -14.76 9.94 -2.12
N LEU A 86 -14.09 10.87 -1.42
CA LEU A 86 -13.49 10.64 -0.11
C LEU A 86 -14.51 11.09 0.96
N PRO A 87 -15.13 10.15 1.71
CA PRO A 87 -16.03 10.52 2.80
C PRO A 87 -15.27 11.22 3.92
N GLY A 88 -15.92 12.19 4.57
CA GLY A 88 -15.34 12.99 5.66
C GLY A 88 -14.79 14.34 5.21
N ILE A 89 -14.36 15.14 6.18
CA ILE A 89 -13.87 16.51 5.91
C ILE A 89 -12.44 16.44 5.37
N VAL A 90 -12.23 17.04 4.18
CA VAL A 90 -10.91 17.28 3.59
C VAL A 90 -10.68 18.78 3.47
N LEU A 91 -9.60 19.28 4.07
CA LEU A 91 -9.23 20.71 4.11
C LEU A 91 -8.10 21.01 3.11
N ALA A 92 -7.85 22.30 2.85
CA ALA A 92 -6.83 22.76 1.90
C ALA A 92 -5.39 22.31 2.26
N GLY A 93 -4.55 22.12 1.23
CA GLY A 93 -3.29 21.38 1.31
C GLY A 93 -3.60 19.96 1.74
N PRO A 94 -4.26 19.19 0.85
CA PRO A 94 -5.28 18.19 1.19
C PRO A 94 -4.91 17.47 2.47
N ARG A 95 -5.74 17.70 3.50
CA ARG A 95 -5.48 17.24 4.85
C ARG A 95 -6.75 16.90 5.60
N ASP A 96 -6.60 16.06 6.60
CA ASP A 96 -7.59 15.75 7.62
C ASP A 96 -6.92 15.61 9.00
N ALA A 97 -7.62 15.06 9.99
CA ALA A 97 -7.09 14.90 11.34
C ALA A 97 -5.92 13.88 11.46
N ARG A 98 -5.66 13.09 10.41
CA ARG A 98 -4.73 11.96 10.43
C ARG A 98 -3.62 12.08 9.38
N ILE A 99 -3.85 12.81 8.30
CA ILE A 99 -2.88 13.06 7.22
C ILE A 99 -2.79 14.57 6.97
N VAL A 100 -1.57 15.07 6.81
CA VAL A 100 -1.29 16.44 6.34
C VAL A 100 -0.32 16.41 5.17
N SER A 101 -0.48 17.37 4.25
CA SER A 101 0.53 17.60 3.22
C SER A 101 1.78 18.21 3.84
N GLY A 102 2.94 17.68 3.48
CA GLY A 102 4.24 18.26 3.80
C GLY A 102 4.59 19.41 2.85
N ASP A 103 5.70 20.08 3.14
CA ASP A 103 6.21 21.20 2.34
C ASP A 103 6.67 20.76 0.92
N GLY A 104 6.78 21.71 0.00
CA GLY A 104 7.29 21.52 -1.36
C GLY A 104 6.25 21.69 -2.47
N ILE A 105 4.96 21.64 -2.14
CA ILE A 105 3.85 21.99 -3.04
C ILE A 105 2.98 23.03 -2.35
N ASP A 106 2.61 24.10 -3.06
CA ASP A 106 1.69 25.09 -2.54
C ASP A 106 0.35 24.44 -2.11
N PRO A 107 -0.24 24.84 -0.97
CA PRO A 107 -1.48 24.24 -0.49
C PRO A 107 -2.60 24.25 -1.53
N VAL A 108 -3.02 23.07 -1.98
CA VAL A 108 -4.13 22.94 -2.94
C VAL A 108 -5.44 23.23 -2.23
N ALA A 109 -6.21 24.22 -2.70
CA ALA A 109 -7.51 24.55 -2.14
C ALA A 109 -8.64 23.76 -2.84
N PRO A 110 -9.70 23.35 -2.11
CA PRO A 110 -10.89 22.82 -2.74
C PRO A 110 -11.63 23.90 -3.54
N ASN A 111 -12.44 23.49 -4.52
CA ASN A 111 -13.35 24.38 -5.24
C ASN A 111 -14.58 24.75 -4.37
N ALA A 112 -15.51 25.52 -4.93
CA ALA A 112 -16.73 25.97 -4.22
C ALA A 112 -17.66 24.82 -3.75
N PHE A 113 -17.48 23.61 -4.27
CA PHE A 113 -18.23 22.40 -3.86
C PHE A 113 -17.46 21.54 -2.84
N GLY A 114 -16.26 21.95 -2.42
CA GLY A 114 -15.42 21.16 -1.52
C GLY A 114 -14.55 20.10 -2.23
N ASP A 115 -14.45 20.14 -3.57
CA ASP A 115 -13.72 19.13 -4.33
C ASP A 115 -12.31 19.57 -4.76
N PHE A 116 -11.42 18.59 -4.91
CA PHE A 116 -10.06 18.77 -5.40
C PHE A 116 -9.94 18.19 -6.81
N VAL A 117 -10.37 18.99 -7.80
CA VAL A 117 -10.29 18.63 -9.22
C VAL A 117 -9.13 19.37 -9.84
N THR A 118 -7.98 18.70 -9.92
CA THR A 118 -6.70 19.23 -10.40
C THR A 118 -6.35 18.65 -11.77
N MET A 119 -5.52 19.36 -12.55
CA MET A 119 -5.10 18.86 -13.86
C MET A 119 -4.06 17.76 -13.68
N PRO A 120 -4.20 16.59 -14.34
CA PRO A 120 -3.18 15.54 -14.32
C PRO A 120 -1.79 16.07 -14.66
N ASP A 121 -0.77 15.35 -14.19
CA ASP A 121 0.64 15.68 -14.42
C ASP A 121 1.11 17.03 -13.84
N THR A 122 0.37 17.59 -12.89
CA THR A 122 0.77 18.80 -12.13
C THR A 122 1.12 18.46 -10.69
N PRO A 123 1.98 19.26 -10.01
CA PRO A 123 2.27 19.06 -8.59
C PRO A 123 0.99 19.07 -7.72
N GLN A 124 0.00 19.89 -8.08
CA GLN A 124 -1.27 19.94 -7.35
C GLN A 124 -2.08 18.64 -7.50
N PHE A 125 -2.02 18.00 -8.68
CA PHE A 125 -2.59 16.67 -8.86
C PHE A 125 -1.84 15.62 -8.07
N ASP A 126 -0.51 15.66 -8.10
CA ASP A 126 0.31 14.70 -7.36
C ASP A 126 0.04 14.80 -5.84
N ALA A 127 -0.09 16.01 -5.27
CA ALA A 127 -0.51 16.21 -3.89
C ALA A 127 -1.89 15.59 -3.56
N VAL A 128 -2.89 15.82 -4.41
CA VAL A 128 -4.26 15.31 -4.22
C VAL A 128 -4.31 13.79 -4.40
N HIS A 129 -3.64 13.27 -5.42
CA HIS A 129 -3.54 11.84 -5.69
C HIS A 129 -2.86 11.11 -4.54
N THR A 130 -1.67 11.54 -4.10
CA THR A 130 -0.95 10.87 -3.00
C THR A 130 -1.77 10.92 -1.71
N PHE A 131 -2.38 12.06 -1.36
CA PHE A 131 -3.29 12.14 -0.21
C PHE A 131 -4.46 11.15 -0.33
N ALA A 132 -5.09 11.07 -1.51
CA ALA A 132 -6.22 10.19 -1.75
C ALA A 132 -5.85 8.71 -1.58
N VAL A 133 -4.69 8.28 -2.10
CA VAL A 133 -4.21 6.90 -1.92
C VAL A 133 -3.99 6.60 -0.44
N VAL A 134 -3.24 7.44 0.28
CA VAL A 134 -2.97 7.26 1.72
C VAL A 134 -4.30 7.16 2.51
N ARG A 135 -5.26 8.05 2.21
CA ARG A 135 -6.58 8.05 2.85
C ARG A 135 -7.39 6.79 2.52
N GLN A 136 -7.35 6.32 1.28
CA GLN A 136 -8.01 5.07 0.88
C GLN A 136 -7.38 3.85 1.57
N THR A 137 -6.05 3.77 1.68
CA THR A 137 -5.34 2.72 2.42
C THR A 137 -5.76 2.67 3.88
N LEU A 138 -5.80 3.82 4.56
CA LEU A 138 -6.25 3.88 5.95
C LEU A 138 -7.71 3.47 6.11
N THR A 139 -8.58 3.97 5.23
CA THR A 139 -10.00 3.62 5.25
C THR A 139 -10.22 2.12 5.04
N MET A 140 -9.44 1.52 4.13
CA MET A 140 -9.48 0.09 3.85
C MET A 140 -9.19 -0.74 5.11
N TYR A 141 -8.12 -0.41 5.82
CA TYR A 141 -7.73 -1.14 7.04
C TYR A 141 -8.63 -0.85 8.24
N GLN A 142 -9.05 0.40 8.43
CA GLN A 142 -10.03 0.76 9.46
C GLN A 142 -11.32 -0.07 9.30
N ARG A 143 -11.85 -0.16 8.08
CA ARG A 143 -13.02 -1.00 7.77
C ARG A 143 -12.77 -2.49 8.03
N ALA A 144 -11.57 -2.99 7.75
CA ALA A 144 -11.23 -4.39 7.98
C ALA A 144 -11.13 -4.76 9.47
N LEU A 145 -10.85 -3.79 10.35
CA LEU A 145 -10.78 -3.96 11.81
C LEU A 145 -12.04 -3.51 12.54
N SER A 146 -13.00 -2.89 11.84
CA SER A 146 -14.26 -2.44 12.42
C SER A 146 -15.09 -3.66 12.84
N CYS A 147 -15.40 -3.78 14.13
CA CYS A 147 -16.28 -4.81 14.67
C CYS A 147 -17.47 -4.14 15.37
N ALA A 148 -18.70 -4.55 15.02
CA ALA A 148 -19.94 -4.26 15.74
C ALA A 148 -20.01 -2.87 16.41
N ASP A 149 -20.00 -1.81 15.58
CA ASP A 149 -20.18 -0.40 15.97
C ASP A 149 -19.05 0.25 16.77
N ALA A 150 -17.87 -0.37 16.89
CA ALA A 150 -16.67 0.26 17.44
C ALA A 150 -15.70 0.70 16.33
N ASP A 151 -15.52 2.02 16.18
CA ASP A 151 -14.41 2.57 15.39
C ASP A 151 -13.08 2.17 16.03
N MET A 152 -12.27 1.39 15.32
CA MET A 152 -10.89 1.12 15.72
C MET A 152 -9.96 2.07 14.93
N PRO A 153 -9.56 3.22 15.50
CA PRO A 153 -8.59 4.07 14.83
C PRO A 153 -7.26 3.35 14.73
N LEU A 154 -6.69 3.27 13.52
CA LEU A 154 -5.32 2.85 13.34
C LEU A 154 -4.40 3.85 14.04
N PRO A 155 -3.61 3.43 15.05
CA PRO A 155 -2.65 4.30 15.69
C PRO A 155 -1.48 4.56 14.73
N TRP A 156 -0.93 5.76 14.78
CA TRP A 156 0.45 5.94 14.34
C TRP A 156 1.35 5.58 15.52
N GLN A 157 2.51 4.98 15.26
CA GLN A 157 3.39 4.51 16.33
C GLN A 157 3.76 5.62 17.32
N TRP A 158 3.98 6.84 16.81
CA TRP A 158 4.31 8.02 17.64
C TRP A 158 3.12 8.61 18.39
N ASN A 159 1.88 8.15 18.12
CA ASN A 159 0.72 8.69 18.81
C ASN A 159 0.62 8.19 20.26
N SER A 160 0.18 9.09 21.12
CA SER A 160 -0.07 8.84 22.54
C SER A 160 -1.27 9.65 23.02
N SER A 161 -1.56 9.61 24.33
CA SER A 161 -2.60 10.47 24.92
C SER A 161 -2.31 11.97 24.81
N VAL A 162 -1.06 12.34 24.50
CA VAL A 162 -0.60 13.75 24.41
C VAL A 162 -0.11 14.13 23.01
N ASP A 163 0.30 13.15 22.19
CA ASP A 163 0.73 13.37 20.83
C ASP A 163 -0.28 12.73 19.85
N THR A 164 -1.00 13.57 19.13
CA THR A 164 -1.94 13.13 18.07
C THR A 164 -1.46 13.58 16.69
N SER A 165 -0.17 13.85 16.53
CA SER A 165 0.40 14.39 15.31
C SER A 165 0.03 13.53 14.10
N PRO A 166 -0.41 14.14 12.98
CA PRO A 166 -0.78 13.42 11.78
C PRO A 166 0.47 12.92 11.04
N LEU A 167 0.27 11.97 10.12
CA LEU A 167 1.28 11.56 9.16
C LEU A 167 1.47 12.69 8.12
N GLN A 168 2.71 13.11 7.93
CA GLN A 168 3.08 14.10 6.91
C GLN A 168 3.39 13.40 5.59
N VAL A 169 2.84 13.89 4.49
CA VAL A 169 3.03 13.28 3.16
C VAL A 169 3.75 14.27 2.25
N PHE A 170 4.93 13.89 1.77
CA PHE A 170 5.78 14.71 0.89
C PHE A 170 5.90 14.07 -0.50
N PRO A 171 5.02 14.42 -1.47
CA PRO A 171 5.07 13.86 -2.82
C PRO A 171 6.38 14.16 -3.58
N TYR A 172 7.12 15.20 -3.16
CA TYR A 172 8.42 15.60 -3.71
C TYR A 172 9.47 15.68 -2.58
N GLY A 173 9.42 14.72 -1.65
CA GLY A 173 10.28 14.71 -0.47
C GLY A 173 11.74 14.33 -0.73
N LEU A 174 12.04 13.69 -1.86
CA LEU A 174 13.37 13.17 -2.21
C LEU A 174 13.79 13.60 -3.63
N PRO A 175 14.16 14.88 -3.84
CA PRO A 175 14.47 15.39 -5.16
C PRO A 175 15.66 14.70 -5.81
N ASN A 176 15.49 14.18 -7.03
CA ASN A 176 16.52 13.42 -7.79
C ASN A 176 16.96 12.10 -7.13
N VAL A 177 16.10 11.51 -6.30
CA VAL A 177 16.36 10.22 -5.67
C VAL A 177 15.39 9.19 -6.23
N MET A 178 15.95 8.05 -6.67
CA MET A 178 15.18 6.90 -7.13
C MET A 178 14.71 6.08 -5.93
N ASN A 179 13.75 6.62 -5.16
CA ASN A 179 13.27 5.97 -3.94
C ASN A 179 11.91 6.51 -3.43
N ALA A 180 11.32 5.81 -2.48
CA ALA A 180 10.22 6.26 -1.63
C ALA A 180 10.36 5.59 -0.25
N PHE A 181 10.01 6.27 0.84
CA PHE A 181 10.03 5.62 2.16
C PHE A 181 9.04 6.20 3.16
N TYR A 182 8.68 5.37 4.13
CA TYR A 182 8.14 5.75 5.43
C TYR A 182 9.25 6.04 6.45
N SER A 183 9.06 7.03 7.30
CA SER A 183 9.95 7.33 8.43
C SER A 183 9.14 7.55 9.70
N ARG A 184 9.41 6.72 10.72
CA ARG A 184 8.81 6.83 12.05
C ARG A 184 9.24 8.12 12.73
N SER A 185 10.55 8.40 12.86
CA SER A 185 11.04 9.59 13.58
C SER A 185 10.60 10.93 12.98
N GLN A 186 10.40 10.98 11.66
CA GLN A 186 9.95 12.20 10.97
C GLN A 186 8.43 12.25 10.78
N ASN A 187 7.71 11.23 11.25
CA ASN A 187 6.26 11.09 11.12
C ASN A 187 5.80 11.28 9.66
N CYS A 188 6.51 10.70 8.68
CA CYS A 188 6.29 11.06 7.28
C CYS A 188 6.44 9.96 6.24
N LEU A 189 5.79 10.16 5.10
CA LEU A 189 6.07 9.49 3.84
C LEU A 189 6.82 10.46 2.92
N LYS A 190 7.91 10.01 2.30
CA LYS A 190 8.65 10.81 1.31
C LYS A 190 8.77 10.05 0.01
N PHE A 191 8.43 10.75 -1.07
CA PHE A 191 8.50 10.22 -2.43
C PHE A 191 9.54 10.98 -3.23
N GLY A 192 10.28 10.23 -4.05
CA GLY A 192 11.32 10.76 -4.92
C GLY A 192 10.89 10.89 -6.37
N ASP A 193 11.77 11.51 -7.12
CA ASP A 193 11.62 11.72 -8.55
C ASP A 193 12.97 11.65 -9.24
N PHE A 194 13.01 11.09 -10.44
CA PHE A 194 14.27 10.87 -11.16
C PHE A 194 14.04 10.74 -12.67
N VAL A 195 15.10 10.94 -13.45
CA VAL A 195 15.11 10.66 -14.89
C VAL A 195 15.84 9.33 -15.09
N PRO A 196 15.18 8.28 -15.60
CA PRO A 196 15.84 7.01 -15.88
C PRO A 196 16.99 7.17 -16.86
N ASN A 197 18.01 6.33 -16.73
CA ASN A 197 19.15 6.38 -17.63
C ASN A 197 18.70 6.13 -19.08
N GLY A 198 19.11 7.01 -20.01
CA GLY A 198 18.72 6.94 -21.42
C GLY A 198 17.30 7.39 -21.75
N GLN A 199 16.55 7.93 -20.77
CA GLN A 199 15.22 8.53 -20.99
C GLN A 199 15.25 10.04 -20.78
N THR A 200 14.24 10.73 -21.31
CA THR A 200 14.05 12.19 -21.13
C THR A 200 12.95 12.53 -20.14
N ASN A 201 12.04 11.60 -19.88
CA ASN A 201 10.87 11.83 -19.05
C ASN A 201 11.22 11.55 -17.58
N ARG A 202 10.79 12.46 -16.71
CA ARG A 202 10.93 12.30 -15.26
C ARG A 202 9.82 11.41 -14.72
N ILE A 203 10.20 10.47 -13.87
CA ILE A 203 9.30 9.60 -13.10
C ILE A 203 9.15 10.20 -11.70
N TYR A 204 7.95 10.09 -11.16
CA TYR A 204 7.61 10.53 -9.80
C TYR A 204 7.00 9.35 -9.05
N THR A 205 7.65 8.88 -7.99
CA THR A 205 7.17 7.69 -7.27
C THR A 205 5.84 7.94 -6.55
N CYS A 206 5.53 9.20 -6.24
CA CYS A 206 4.25 9.62 -5.66
C CYS A 206 3.04 9.44 -6.58
N ARG A 207 3.26 9.19 -7.89
CA ARG A 207 2.20 8.93 -8.88
C ARG A 207 1.84 7.46 -8.99
N SER A 208 2.69 6.58 -8.46
CA SER A 208 2.44 5.14 -8.45
C SER A 208 1.51 4.82 -7.27
N PHE A 209 0.31 4.34 -7.61
CA PHE A 209 -0.73 3.99 -6.65
C PHE A 209 -0.25 2.94 -5.64
N ASP A 210 0.48 1.96 -6.15
CA ASP A 210 1.04 0.84 -5.43
C ASP A 210 2.23 1.25 -4.55
N ILE A 211 3.18 2.08 -5.02
CA ILE A 211 4.26 2.61 -4.15
C ILE A 211 3.68 3.45 -3.01
N VAL A 212 2.74 4.36 -3.29
CA VAL A 212 2.13 5.18 -2.23
C VAL A 212 1.38 4.31 -1.21
N SER A 213 0.68 3.26 -1.68
CA SER A 213 -0.01 2.31 -0.81
C SER A 213 0.98 1.47 0.01
N HIS A 214 2.08 1.02 -0.58
CA HIS A 214 3.14 0.24 0.06
C HIS A 214 3.77 1.02 1.22
N GLU A 215 4.19 2.26 0.98
CA GLU A 215 4.78 3.10 2.03
C GLU A 215 3.79 3.45 3.14
N THR A 216 2.51 3.65 2.77
CA THR A 216 1.44 3.80 3.77
C THR A 216 1.25 2.52 4.59
N GLY A 217 1.44 1.35 3.97
CA GLY A 217 1.43 0.04 4.61
C GLY A 217 2.46 -0.05 5.73
N HIS A 218 3.69 0.41 5.52
CA HIS A 218 4.70 0.46 6.59
C HIS A 218 4.24 1.31 7.77
N ALA A 219 3.68 2.49 7.54
CA ALA A 219 3.16 3.35 8.61
C ALA A 219 2.03 2.68 9.41
N VAL A 220 1.14 1.97 8.74
CA VAL A 220 0.05 1.20 9.37
C VAL A 220 0.60 0.03 10.18
N LEU A 221 1.49 -0.77 9.61
CA LEU A 221 2.09 -1.90 10.30
C LEU A 221 2.90 -1.45 11.50
N ASP A 222 3.63 -0.36 11.38
CA ASP A 222 4.40 0.21 12.48
C ASP A 222 3.51 0.62 13.66
N GLY A 223 2.33 1.19 13.38
CA GLY A 223 1.32 1.45 14.41
C GLY A 223 0.81 0.19 15.12
N LEU A 224 0.68 -0.92 14.40
CA LEU A 224 0.12 -2.18 14.91
C LEU A 224 1.15 -3.11 15.56
N LYS A 225 2.36 -3.17 15.00
CA LYS A 225 3.49 -4.05 15.35
C LYS A 225 4.80 -3.27 15.33
N PRO A 226 4.97 -2.28 16.23
CA PRO A 226 6.12 -1.37 16.19
C PRO A 226 7.48 -2.05 16.36
N GLN A 227 7.52 -3.18 17.04
CA GLN A 227 8.77 -3.89 17.26
C GLN A 227 9.27 -4.61 16.00
N TRP A 228 8.44 -4.83 14.97
CA TRP A 228 8.87 -5.51 13.74
C TRP A 228 9.82 -4.68 12.87
N LEU A 229 9.86 -3.36 13.06
CA LEU A 229 10.75 -2.46 12.30
C LEU A 229 12.23 -2.57 12.74
N GLN A 230 12.49 -3.08 13.95
CA GLN A 230 13.84 -3.14 14.54
C GLN A 230 14.77 -4.09 13.79
N ALA A 231 16.04 -3.72 13.62
CA ALA A 231 17.04 -4.47 12.84
C ALA A 231 17.54 -5.75 13.51
N ASP A 232 17.32 -5.91 14.81
CA ASP A 232 17.69 -7.09 15.58
C ASP A 232 16.67 -8.24 15.50
N ASN A 233 15.52 -8.01 14.84
CA ASN A 233 14.60 -9.09 14.51
C ASN A 233 15.21 -10.06 13.48
N PRO A 234 14.77 -11.32 13.47
CA PRO A 234 15.20 -12.29 12.47
C PRO A 234 14.74 -11.90 11.04
N PRO A 235 15.41 -12.43 10.00
CA PRO A 235 15.10 -12.16 8.59
C PRO A 235 13.62 -12.25 8.22
N GLN A 236 12.90 -13.30 8.67
CA GLN A 236 11.49 -13.45 8.36
C GLN A 236 10.61 -12.31 8.89
N THR A 237 10.93 -11.72 10.05
CA THR A 237 10.16 -10.56 10.54
C THR A 237 10.35 -9.34 9.63
N GLY A 238 11.56 -9.11 9.12
CA GLY A 238 11.80 -8.09 8.09
C GLY A 238 11.07 -8.41 6.78
N GLY A 239 11.06 -9.68 6.39
CA GLY A 239 10.25 -10.17 5.27
C GLY A 239 8.75 -9.93 5.42
N LEU A 240 8.20 -10.13 6.62
CA LEU A 240 6.80 -9.83 6.93
C LEU A 240 6.51 -8.34 6.80
N HIS A 241 7.46 -7.49 7.20
CA HIS A 241 7.32 -6.04 7.12
C HIS A 241 7.22 -5.56 5.65
N GLU A 242 8.13 -6.00 4.80
CA GLU A 242 8.11 -5.71 3.36
C GLU A 242 6.93 -6.36 2.64
N SER A 243 6.59 -7.60 3.02
CA SER A 243 5.44 -8.31 2.44
C SER A 243 4.13 -7.59 2.76
N PHE A 244 4.00 -7.00 3.95
CA PHE A 244 2.84 -6.20 4.29
C PHE A 244 2.70 -4.96 3.39
N GLY A 245 3.80 -4.31 3.02
CA GLY A 245 3.78 -3.20 2.05
C GLY A 245 3.23 -3.67 0.70
N ASP A 246 3.78 -4.75 0.13
CA ASP A 246 3.34 -5.31 -1.15
C ASP A 246 1.88 -5.75 -1.12
N LEU A 247 1.48 -6.47 -0.07
CA LEU A 247 0.10 -6.91 0.12
C LEU A 247 -0.86 -5.74 0.34
N THR A 248 -0.40 -4.64 0.96
CA THR A 248 -1.20 -3.42 1.09
C THR A 248 -1.54 -2.82 -0.28
N ALA A 249 -0.59 -2.80 -1.21
CA ALA A 249 -0.84 -2.36 -2.59
C ALA A 249 -1.86 -3.26 -3.31
N ILE A 250 -1.66 -4.59 -3.24
CA ILE A 250 -2.55 -5.58 -3.85
C ILE A 250 -3.97 -5.48 -3.26
N PHE A 251 -4.10 -5.45 -1.95
CA PHE A 251 -5.41 -5.35 -1.29
C PHE A 251 -6.10 -4.02 -1.53
N LEU A 252 -5.35 -2.92 -1.67
CA LEU A 252 -5.93 -1.65 -2.04
C LEU A 252 -6.47 -1.70 -3.47
N ALA A 253 -5.74 -2.27 -4.42
CA ALA A 253 -6.23 -2.48 -5.78
C ALA A 253 -7.51 -3.33 -5.78
N LEU A 254 -7.53 -4.46 -5.07
CA LEU A 254 -8.70 -5.34 -4.93
C LEU A 254 -9.89 -4.70 -4.19
N SER A 255 -9.68 -3.61 -3.46
CA SER A 255 -10.76 -2.84 -2.83
C SER A 255 -11.46 -1.88 -3.79
N GLN A 256 -10.98 -1.76 -5.04
CA GLN A 256 -11.58 -0.93 -6.08
C GLN A 256 -12.26 -1.84 -7.11
N LEU A 257 -13.59 -1.78 -7.21
CA LEU A 257 -14.35 -2.64 -8.13
C LEU A 257 -13.90 -2.48 -9.59
N ASP A 258 -13.56 -1.26 -10.01
CA ASP A 258 -13.09 -1.02 -11.38
C ASP A 258 -11.72 -1.65 -11.67
N GLN A 259 -10.89 -1.86 -10.65
CA GLN A 259 -9.66 -2.63 -10.77
C GLN A 259 -9.92 -4.13 -10.83
N CYS A 260 -10.85 -4.65 -10.02
CA CYS A 260 -11.26 -6.06 -10.12
C CYS A 260 -11.81 -6.38 -11.51
N GLU A 261 -12.64 -5.52 -12.08
CA GLU A 261 -13.16 -5.65 -13.45
C GLU A 261 -12.02 -5.72 -14.48
N ALA A 262 -11.02 -4.84 -14.35
CA ALA A 262 -9.86 -4.81 -15.24
C ALA A 262 -9.02 -6.10 -15.13
N VAL A 263 -8.74 -6.57 -13.91
CA VAL A 263 -8.01 -7.84 -13.68
C VAL A 263 -8.73 -9.01 -14.33
N ILE A 264 -10.05 -9.12 -14.12
CA ILE A 264 -10.86 -10.18 -14.73
C ILE A 264 -10.83 -10.09 -16.25
N ALA A 265 -10.98 -8.90 -16.82
CA ALA A 265 -10.95 -8.69 -18.26
C ALA A 265 -9.58 -9.04 -18.88
N GLN A 266 -8.49 -8.58 -18.26
CA GLN A 266 -7.12 -8.80 -18.71
C GLN A 266 -6.73 -10.28 -18.67
N THR A 267 -7.08 -10.96 -17.59
CA THR A 267 -6.69 -12.36 -17.35
C THR A 267 -7.70 -13.39 -17.89
N LYS A 268 -8.91 -12.93 -18.25
CA LYS A 268 -10.08 -13.80 -18.46
C LYS A 268 -10.35 -14.68 -17.23
N ALA A 269 -10.31 -14.05 -16.05
CA ALA A 269 -10.49 -14.66 -14.73
C ALA A 269 -9.48 -15.77 -14.38
N ARG A 270 -8.25 -15.71 -14.92
CA ARG A 270 -7.14 -16.62 -14.54
C ARG A 270 -6.05 -15.81 -13.85
N LEU A 271 -6.04 -15.75 -12.53
CA LEU A 271 -5.19 -14.80 -11.80
C LEU A 271 -3.67 -15.04 -11.92
N HIS A 272 -3.24 -16.19 -12.46
CA HIS A 272 -1.83 -16.48 -12.82
C HIS A 272 -1.46 -16.11 -14.27
N ASP A 273 -2.40 -15.55 -15.04
CA ASP A 273 -2.06 -14.87 -16.29
C ASP A 273 -1.49 -13.48 -15.94
N LYS A 274 -0.52 -12.99 -16.73
CA LYS A 274 0.14 -11.69 -16.49
C LYS A 274 -0.89 -10.57 -16.29
N THR A 275 -0.77 -9.86 -15.17
CA THR A 275 -1.66 -8.76 -14.80
C THR A 275 -0.92 -7.67 -14.04
N PHE A 276 -1.43 -6.43 -14.09
CA PHE A 276 -0.89 -5.33 -13.28
C PHE A 276 -1.07 -5.59 -11.77
N LEU A 277 -2.00 -6.46 -11.37
CA LEU A 277 -2.20 -6.76 -9.94
C LEU A 277 -1.01 -7.50 -9.32
N SER A 278 -0.34 -8.36 -10.09
CA SER A 278 0.81 -9.14 -9.62
C SER A 278 2.12 -8.36 -9.71
N ASP A 279 2.22 -7.39 -10.63
CA ASP A 279 3.42 -6.58 -10.84
C ASP A 279 3.41 -5.39 -9.86
N ILE A 280 4.41 -5.28 -8.99
CA ILE A 280 4.54 -4.16 -8.05
C ILE A 280 5.58 -3.18 -8.59
N ALA A 281 5.24 -1.89 -8.59
CA ALA A 281 6.03 -0.75 -9.02
C ALA A 281 6.48 -0.86 -10.48
N GLU A 282 5.52 -0.96 -11.40
CA GLU A 282 5.75 -1.29 -12.81
C GLU A 282 6.68 -0.28 -13.50
N GLN A 283 6.37 1.02 -13.44
CA GLN A 283 7.18 2.06 -14.07
C GLN A 283 8.57 2.19 -13.44
N PHE A 284 8.66 2.00 -12.12
CA PHE A 284 9.93 2.04 -11.40
C PHE A 284 10.82 0.84 -11.77
N GLY A 285 10.26 -0.37 -11.80
CA GLY A 285 10.96 -1.57 -12.20
C GLY A 285 11.45 -1.50 -13.65
N LEU A 286 10.60 -1.02 -14.57
CA LEU A 286 11.00 -0.79 -15.96
C LEU A 286 12.16 0.22 -16.07
N ALA A 287 12.14 1.27 -15.26
CA ALA A 287 13.23 2.26 -15.21
C ALA A 287 14.56 1.68 -14.71
N LEU A 288 14.51 0.60 -13.91
CA LEU A 288 15.67 -0.18 -13.48
C LEU A 288 16.05 -1.33 -14.42
N GLY A 289 15.29 -1.56 -15.49
CA GLY A 289 15.54 -2.61 -16.48
C GLY A 289 14.84 -3.94 -16.19
N ASN A 290 13.91 -3.99 -15.22
CA ASN A 290 13.10 -5.18 -14.93
C ASN A 290 11.90 -5.28 -15.90
N SER A 291 11.44 -6.49 -16.20
CA SER A 291 10.33 -6.72 -17.13
C SER A 291 8.94 -6.84 -16.48
N ASN A 292 8.86 -7.00 -15.15
CA ASN A 292 7.63 -7.28 -14.40
C ASN A 292 7.57 -6.41 -13.10
N GLY A 293 7.90 -5.13 -13.19
CA GLY A 293 8.00 -4.25 -12.02
C GLY A 293 9.23 -4.51 -11.14
N LEU A 294 9.27 -3.93 -9.94
CA LEU A 294 10.32 -4.19 -8.95
C LEU A 294 10.23 -5.61 -8.41
N ARG A 295 9.01 -6.10 -8.20
CA ARG A 295 8.69 -7.44 -7.68
C ARG A 295 7.42 -7.94 -8.35
N ASN A 296 7.25 -9.26 -8.37
CA ASN A 296 6.04 -9.91 -8.89
C ASN A 296 5.49 -10.89 -7.84
N ALA A 297 4.23 -10.72 -7.46
CA ALA A 297 3.54 -11.55 -6.47
C ALA A 297 3.22 -12.97 -7.00
N ASP A 298 3.04 -13.13 -8.31
CA ASP A 298 2.91 -14.42 -8.99
C ASP A 298 4.30 -15.03 -9.29
N ASN A 299 4.98 -15.47 -8.24
CA ASN A 299 6.32 -16.07 -8.29
C ASN A 299 6.33 -17.47 -7.65
N ASN A 300 7.45 -18.20 -7.71
CA ASN A 300 7.59 -19.51 -7.04
C ASN A 300 8.73 -19.54 -6.01
N VAL A 301 9.10 -18.38 -5.46
CA VAL A 301 10.21 -18.28 -4.50
C VAL A 301 9.86 -19.05 -3.22
N THR A 302 10.77 -19.95 -2.81
CA THR A 302 10.68 -20.70 -1.55
C THR A 302 11.57 -20.07 -0.48
N LEU A 303 11.34 -20.43 0.77
CA LEU A 303 12.12 -19.91 1.89
C LEU A 303 13.61 -20.32 1.83
N SER A 304 13.94 -21.49 1.27
CA SER A 304 15.35 -21.89 1.07
C SER A 304 16.08 -21.06 0.01
N ASP A 305 15.36 -20.51 -0.97
CA ASP A 305 15.95 -19.77 -2.09
C ASP A 305 16.09 -18.27 -1.83
N ALA A 306 15.32 -17.74 -0.86
CA ALA A 306 15.14 -16.29 -0.72
C ALA A 306 16.29 -15.55 -0.02
N GLY A 307 17.14 -16.26 0.74
CA GLY A 307 18.20 -15.64 1.54
C GLY A 307 17.66 -14.76 2.68
N THR A 308 18.44 -13.77 3.10
CA THR A 308 18.09 -12.89 4.26
C THR A 308 17.81 -11.44 3.86
N GLU A 309 17.80 -11.12 2.56
CA GLU A 309 17.45 -9.78 2.09
C GLU A 309 15.94 -9.57 2.20
N VAL A 310 15.53 -8.46 2.84
CA VAL A 310 14.15 -8.28 3.31
C VAL A 310 13.13 -8.26 2.17
N HIS A 311 13.47 -7.72 1.00
CA HIS A 311 12.59 -7.76 -0.17
C HIS A 311 12.60 -9.12 -0.88
N ALA A 312 13.72 -9.85 -0.85
CA ALA A 312 13.81 -11.18 -1.42
C ALA A 312 12.98 -12.19 -0.61
N ILE A 313 13.16 -12.20 0.71
CA ILE A 313 12.43 -13.08 1.62
C ILE A 313 10.94 -12.73 1.73
N SER A 314 10.56 -11.46 1.55
CA SER A 314 9.15 -11.06 1.53
C SER A 314 8.35 -11.67 0.37
N GLN A 315 8.99 -11.93 -0.78
CA GLN A 315 8.34 -12.52 -1.96
C GLN A 315 7.79 -13.93 -1.69
N VAL A 316 8.37 -14.66 -0.73
CA VAL A 316 7.86 -15.96 -0.28
C VAL A 316 6.48 -15.80 0.33
N PHE A 317 6.31 -14.87 1.28
CA PHE A 317 5.04 -14.66 1.95
C PHE A 317 4.01 -13.98 1.04
N THR A 318 4.43 -12.92 0.32
CA THR A 318 3.57 -12.22 -0.64
C THR A 318 3.02 -13.17 -1.70
N GLY A 319 3.88 -14.02 -2.27
CA GLY A 319 3.47 -14.97 -3.29
C GLY A 319 2.55 -16.07 -2.76
N ALA A 320 2.79 -16.57 -1.54
CA ALA A 320 1.89 -17.53 -0.91
C ALA A 320 0.47 -16.96 -0.77
N VAL A 321 0.36 -15.71 -0.31
CA VAL A 321 -0.93 -15.03 -0.15
C VAL A 321 -1.60 -14.78 -1.51
N TYR A 322 -0.83 -14.46 -2.55
CA TYR A 322 -1.36 -14.33 -3.92
C TYR A 322 -1.89 -15.66 -4.48
N ASP A 323 -1.18 -16.77 -4.24
CA ASP A 323 -1.65 -18.10 -4.61
C ASP A 323 -2.95 -18.47 -3.86
N ILE A 324 -3.03 -18.13 -2.57
CA ILE A 324 -4.23 -18.34 -1.74
C ILE A 324 -5.40 -17.49 -2.27
N LEU A 325 -5.16 -16.26 -2.72
CA LEU A 325 -6.17 -15.43 -3.38
C LEU A 325 -6.72 -16.14 -4.62
N ALA A 326 -5.83 -16.67 -5.48
CA ALA A 326 -6.21 -17.38 -6.69
C ALA A 326 -7.02 -18.65 -6.39
N ASP A 327 -6.61 -19.43 -5.38
CA ASP A 327 -7.33 -20.63 -4.95
C ASP A 327 -8.72 -20.30 -4.40
N MET A 328 -8.82 -19.34 -3.48
CA MET A 328 -10.10 -18.91 -2.91
C MET A 328 -11.01 -18.32 -3.99
N PHE A 329 -10.46 -17.53 -4.92
CA PHE A 329 -11.23 -16.98 -6.03
C PHE A 329 -11.77 -18.11 -6.92
N ALA A 330 -10.92 -19.04 -7.35
CA ALA A 330 -11.32 -20.17 -8.18
C ALA A 330 -12.38 -21.06 -7.50
N TYR A 331 -12.26 -21.25 -6.17
CA TYR A 331 -13.22 -22.00 -5.37
C TYR A 331 -14.61 -21.32 -5.28
N GLU A 332 -14.61 -20.02 -5.03
CA GLU A 332 -15.86 -19.24 -4.85
C GLU A 332 -16.55 -18.91 -6.17
N ARG A 333 -15.80 -18.93 -7.28
CA ARG A 333 -16.27 -18.48 -8.58
C ARG A 333 -17.38 -19.38 -9.13
N ASN A 334 -18.51 -18.76 -9.44
CA ASN A 334 -19.59 -19.38 -10.20
C ASN A 334 -20.16 -18.39 -11.23
N PRO A 335 -19.62 -18.38 -12.46
CA PRO A 335 -19.97 -17.37 -13.46
C PRO A 335 -21.41 -17.50 -13.98
N ALA A 336 -22.12 -18.58 -13.62
CA ALA A 336 -23.54 -18.72 -13.92
C ALA A 336 -24.44 -17.94 -12.94
N LEU A 337 -23.92 -17.54 -11.78
CA LEU A 337 -24.69 -16.94 -10.68
C LEU A 337 -24.19 -15.56 -10.25
N GLU A 338 -22.88 -15.31 -10.33
CA GLU A 338 -22.27 -14.09 -9.80
C GLU A 338 -21.23 -13.52 -10.80
N ASP A 339 -21.08 -12.20 -10.81
CA ASP A 339 -20.05 -11.53 -11.60
C ASP A 339 -18.66 -11.81 -11.01
N ASP A 340 -17.70 -12.19 -11.85
CA ASP A 340 -16.35 -12.57 -11.42
C ASP A 340 -15.62 -11.43 -10.70
N ALA A 341 -15.83 -10.16 -11.07
CA ALA A 341 -15.20 -9.02 -10.42
C ALA A 341 -15.77 -8.81 -9.01
N LEU A 342 -17.06 -9.05 -8.82
CA LEU A 342 -17.70 -9.01 -7.50
C LEU A 342 -17.15 -10.13 -6.59
N VAL A 343 -16.99 -11.34 -7.12
CA VAL A 343 -16.38 -12.47 -6.40
C VAL A 343 -14.95 -12.12 -6.00
N LEU A 344 -14.13 -11.62 -6.94
CA LEU A 344 -12.74 -11.22 -6.68
C LEU A 344 -12.65 -10.15 -5.60
N HIS A 345 -13.50 -9.12 -5.67
CA HIS A 345 -13.58 -8.07 -4.65
C HIS A 345 -13.93 -8.63 -3.26
N ARG A 346 -14.92 -9.54 -3.17
CA ARG A 346 -15.33 -10.18 -1.91
C ARG A 346 -14.23 -11.06 -1.33
N VAL A 347 -13.60 -11.89 -2.15
CA VAL A 347 -12.50 -12.78 -1.73
C VAL A 347 -11.29 -11.97 -1.28
N GLY A 348 -10.90 -10.96 -2.06
CA GLY A 348 -9.81 -10.03 -1.69
C GLY A 348 -10.08 -9.31 -0.38
N ALA A 349 -11.32 -8.86 -0.13
CA ALA A 349 -11.71 -8.24 1.13
C ALA A 349 -11.61 -9.19 2.32
N TYR A 350 -12.01 -10.46 2.15
CA TYR A 350 -11.86 -11.48 3.19
C TYR A 350 -10.39 -11.81 3.47
N LEU A 351 -9.61 -12.09 2.43
CA LEU A 351 -8.20 -12.45 2.56
C LEU A 351 -7.39 -11.32 3.20
N ARG A 352 -7.66 -10.05 2.83
CA ARG A 352 -7.08 -8.88 3.52
C ARG A 352 -7.38 -8.91 5.02
N SER A 353 -8.64 -9.12 5.41
CA SER A 353 -9.03 -9.17 6.82
C SER A 353 -8.37 -10.34 7.56
N LEU A 354 -8.29 -11.51 6.91
CA LEU A 354 -7.61 -12.68 7.44
C LEU A 354 -6.13 -12.42 7.71
N VAL A 355 -5.40 -11.94 6.70
CA VAL A 355 -3.97 -11.64 6.80
C VAL A 355 -3.70 -10.57 7.86
N LEU A 356 -4.46 -9.48 7.86
CA LEU A 356 -4.32 -8.41 8.85
C LEU A 356 -4.52 -8.91 10.29
N ARG A 357 -5.60 -9.67 10.54
CA ARG A 357 -5.88 -10.23 11.87
C ARG A 357 -4.81 -11.24 12.29
N ALA A 358 -4.31 -12.05 11.36
CA ALA A 358 -3.25 -13.01 11.63
C ALA A 358 -1.93 -12.32 11.99
N LEU A 359 -1.56 -11.26 11.26
CA LEU A 359 -0.37 -10.46 11.56
C LEU A 359 -0.49 -9.78 12.92
N ILE A 360 -1.66 -9.22 13.27
CA ILE A 360 -1.92 -8.63 14.59
C ILE A 360 -1.83 -9.69 15.71
N ALA A 361 -2.29 -10.92 15.46
CA ALA A 361 -2.26 -12.01 16.43
C ALA A 361 -0.87 -12.67 16.58
N ALA A 362 0.01 -12.52 15.60
CA ALA A 362 1.37 -13.07 15.64
C ALA A 362 2.22 -12.39 16.75
N PRO A 363 3.34 -13.00 17.18
CA PRO A 363 4.21 -12.44 18.22
C PRO A 363 4.63 -10.99 17.94
N ASP A 364 4.73 -10.18 18.99
CA ASP A 364 5.16 -8.77 18.83
C ASP A 364 6.62 -8.63 18.44
N ILE A 365 7.46 -9.63 18.71
CA ILE A 365 8.90 -9.63 18.40
C ILE A 365 9.24 -10.98 17.77
N ALA A 366 10.16 -10.98 16.80
CA ALA A 366 10.66 -12.19 16.16
C ALA A 366 9.57 -13.11 15.59
N ALA A 367 8.48 -12.52 15.08
CA ALA A 367 7.44 -13.27 14.38
C ALA A 367 8.01 -13.93 13.13
N THR A 368 7.70 -15.22 12.97
CA THR A 368 8.05 -15.99 11.78
C THR A 368 6.87 -16.08 10.83
N PHE A 369 7.11 -16.50 9.58
CA PHE A 369 6.02 -16.75 8.64
C PHE A 369 5.08 -17.85 9.17
N ALA A 370 5.63 -18.91 9.79
CA ALA A 370 4.83 -19.99 10.36
C ALA A 370 3.90 -19.52 11.50
N ASP A 371 4.30 -18.51 12.27
CA ASP A 371 3.41 -17.92 13.31
C ASP A 371 2.17 -17.31 12.67
N VAL A 372 2.36 -16.50 11.63
CA VAL A 372 1.26 -15.86 10.90
C VAL A 372 0.36 -16.89 10.22
N VAL A 373 0.95 -17.91 9.58
CA VAL A 373 0.21 -19.02 8.95
C VAL A 373 -0.69 -19.73 9.95
N ASN A 374 -0.18 -20.03 11.15
CA ASN A 374 -0.96 -20.68 12.20
C ASN A 374 -2.12 -19.79 12.69
N GLU A 375 -1.91 -18.48 12.78
CA GLU A 375 -3.00 -17.56 13.11
C GLU A 375 -4.02 -17.46 11.97
N MET A 376 -3.61 -17.51 10.70
CA MET A 376 -4.54 -17.59 9.57
C MET A 376 -5.40 -18.86 9.65
N LEU A 377 -4.82 -20.02 9.92
CA LEU A 377 -5.55 -21.28 10.06
C LEU A 377 -6.56 -21.25 11.21
N ARG A 378 -6.15 -20.70 12.37
CA ARG A 378 -7.04 -20.52 13.52
C ARG A 378 -8.22 -19.62 13.15
N ILE A 379 -7.95 -18.49 12.50
CA ILE A 379 -8.96 -17.48 12.16
C ILE A 379 -9.95 -17.99 11.10
N VAL A 380 -9.49 -18.68 10.05
CA VAL A 380 -10.38 -19.28 9.03
C VAL A 380 -11.37 -20.25 9.68
N LEU A 381 -10.92 -21.05 10.64
CA LEU A 381 -11.78 -21.95 11.39
C LEU A 381 -12.80 -21.19 12.26
N GLU A 382 -12.37 -20.14 12.95
CA GLU A 382 -13.25 -19.30 13.79
C GLU A 382 -14.30 -18.54 12.98
N ASP A 383 -13.93 -18.09 11.77
CA ASP A 383 -14.84 -17.46 10.81
C ASP A 383 -15.85 -18.46 10.20
N GLY A 384 -15.70 -19.77 10.47
CA GLY A 384 -16.59 -20.81 9.96
C GLY A 384 -16.47 -21.05 8.46
N LYS A 385 -15.29 -20.78 7.88
CA LYS A 385 -15.02 -21.02 6.46
C LYS A 385 -14.91 -22.52 6.14
N PRO A 386 -15.12 -22.92 4.86
CA PRO A 386 -14.92 -24.29 4.42
C PRO A 386 -13.50 -24.80 4.67
N ALA A 387 -13.35 -26.12 4.82
CA ALA A 387 -12.04 -26.77 5.01
C ALA A 387 -11.05 -26.44 3.88
N ASP A 388 -11.55 -26.25 2.66
CA ASP A 388 -10.76 -25.82 1.50
C ASP A 388 -9.92 -24.57 1.77
N TYR A 389 -10.43 -23.59 2.50
CA TYR A 389 -9.67 -22.37 2.82
C TYR A 389 -8.43 -22.68 3.69
N ALA A 390 -8.57 -23.55 4.68
CA ALA A 390 -7.45 -24.00 5.50
C ALA A 390 -6.47 -24.84 4.66
N ASN A 391 -6.98 -25.65 3.74
CA ASN A 391 -6.16 -26.42 2.80
C ASN A 391 -5.35 -25.51 1.88
N PHE A 392 -5.95 -24.46 1.29
CA PHE A 392 -5.23 -23.49 0.44
C PHE A 392 -4.09 -22.84 1.21
N ILE A 393 -4.35 -22.37 2.43
CA ILE A 393 -3.34 -21.76 3.29
C ILE A 393 -2.19 -22.74 3.56
N ARG A 394 -2.48 -23.92 4.09
CA ARG A 394 -1.46 -24.93 4.36
C ARG A 394 -0.69 -25.29 3.09
N ASN A 395 -1.37 -25.54 1.98
CA ASN A 395 -0.77 -26.05 0.76
C ASN A 395 0.19 -25.03 0.14
N ARG A 396 -0.20 -23.76 0.04
CA ARG A 396 0.65 -22.71 -0.56
C ARG A 396 1.84 -22.37 0.31
N PHE A 397 1.68 -22.33 1.63
CA PHE A 397 2.80 -22.13 2.54
C PHE A 397 3.71 -23.37 2.65
N ALA A 398 3.19 -24.59 2.50
CA ALA A 398 4.01 -25.80 2.43
C ALA A 398 4.82 -25.89 1.13
N GLN A 399 4.21 -25.54 -0.01
CA GLN A 399 4.90 -25.47 -1.32
C GLN A 399 6.08 -24.49 -1.31
N ARG A 400 5.99 -23.44 -0.50
CA ARG A 400 7.04 -22.40 -0.34
C ARG A 400 7.97 -22.64 0.84
N GLU A 401 7.92 -23.85 1.41
CA GLU A 401 8.80 -24.31 2.48
C GLU A 401 8.68 -23.54 3.81
N VAL A 402 7.54 -22.90 4.04
CA VAL A 402 7.28 -22.15 5.27
C VAL A 402 6.82 -23.08 6.39
N VAL A 403 5.89 -24.00 6.10
CA VAL A 403 5.32 -24.93 7.09
C VAL A 403 5.39 -26.37 6.62
N GLU A 404 5.52 -27.29 7.56
CA GLU A 404 5.37 -28.71 7.31
C GLU A 404 3.89 -29.05 7.11
N SER A 405 3.62 -29.93 6.14
CA SER A 405 2.30 -30.53 5.99
C SER A 405 2.26 -31.90 6.66
N PRO A 406 1.50 -32.09 7.75
CA PRO A 406 1.49 -33.35 8.50
C PRO A 406 0.71 -34.48 7.81
N VAL A 407 -0.12 -34.12 6.82
CA VAL A 407 -0.90 -35.02 5.97
C VAL A 407 -0.63 -34.70 4.50
N PRO A 408 -0.93 -35.60 3.54
CA PRO A 408 -0.85 -35.29 2.12
C PRO A 408 -1.61 -34.00 1.75
N LEU A 409 -1.15 -33.28 0.72
CA LEU A 409 -1.79 -32.01 0.30
C LEU A 409 -3.22 -32.18 -0.25
N THR A 410 -3.61 -33.42 -0.55
CA THR A 410 -4.94 -33.83 -1.01
C THR A 410 -5.91 -34.12 0.13
N GLU A 411 -5.44 -34.21 1.37
CA GLU A 411 -6.25 -34.47 2.55
C GLU A 411 -6.50 -33.16 3.32
N ASP A 412 -7.63 -33.10 4.02
CA ASP A 412 -8.02 -31.95 4.81
C ASP A 412 -7.07 -31.70 5.97
N HIS A 413 -6.75 -30.43 6.20
CA HIS A 413 -6.05 -30.00 7.39
C HIS A 413 -6.90 -30.24 8.64
N GLU A 414 -6.34 -30.98 9.60
CA GLU A 414 -6.95 -31.25 10.90
C GLU A 414 -7.28 -29.94 11.65
N PRO A 415 -8.55 -29.69 12.03
CA PRO A 415 -8.92 -28.47 12.73
C PRO A 415 -8.12 -28.25 14.01
N ARG A 416 -7.65 -27.02 14.24
CA ARG A 416 -6.84 -26.59 15.39
C ARG A 416 -5.44 -27.20 15.47
N MET A 417 -5.01 -27.99 14.49
CA MET A 417 -3.64 -28.46 14.42
C MET A 417 -2.71 -27.30 14.05
N ARG A 418 -1.71 -27.03 14.88
CA ARG A 418 -0.64 -26.08 14.51
C ARG A 418 0.39 -26.78 13.63
N LEU A 419 0.88 -26.06 12.63
CA LEU A 419 1.92 -26.50 11.73
C LEU A 419 3.30 -26.09 12.25
N ALA A 420 4.26 -27.00 12.19
CA ALA A 420 5.66 -26.70 12.45
C ALA A 420 6.27 -25.92 11.26
N ALA A 421 7.22 -25.03 11.53
CA ALA A 421 7.99 -24.38 10.47
C ALA A 421 8.92 -25.40 9.80
N LEU A 422 8.90 -25.45 8.46
CA LEU A 422 9.76 -26.37 7.69
C LEU A 422 11.19 -25.81 7.60
N VAL A 423 11.33 -24.58 7.11
CA VAL A 423 12.61 -23.84 7.09
C VAL A 423 12.57 -22.75 8.16
N LYS A 424 13.67 -22.60 8.89
CA LYS A 424 13.84 -21.62 9.97
C LYS A 424 15.04 -20.74 9.66
N ASP A 425 14.98 -19.50 10.09
CA ASP A 425 16.13 -18.61 10.05
C ASP A 425 17.29 -19.22 10.85
N ALA A 426 18.51 -19.12 10.32
CA ALA A 426 19.68 -19.63 11.02
C ALA A 426 19.85 -18.90 12.37
N PRO A 427 20.33 -19.59 13.42
CA PRO A 427 20.58 -18.93 14.71
C PRO A 427 21.48 -17.70 14.55
N GLY A 428 21.00 -16.53 14.97
CA GLY A 428 21.74 -15.27 14.84
C GLY A 428 21.79 -14.68 13.43
N ALA A 429 20.98 -15.18 12.48
CA ALA A 429 20.86 -14.58 11.17
C ALA A 429 20.41 -13.12 11.29
N VAL A 430 21.03 -12.25 10.49
CA VAL A 430 20.74 -10.82 10.42
C VAL A 430 20.00 -10.48 9.13
N GLN A 431 19.16 -9.46 9.19
CA GLN A 431 18.47 -8.94 8.02
C GLN A 431 19.47 -8.25 7.09
N ASP A 432 19.44 -8.59 5.80
CA ASP A 432 20.08 -7.76 4.78
C ASP A 432 19.07 -6.70 4.30
N ARG A 433 19.34 -5.43 4.63
CA ARG A 433 18.46 -4.30 4.30
C ARG A 433 19.03 -3.42 3.20
N ARG A 434 20.16 -3.78 2.59
CA ARG A 434 20.91 -2.91 1.67
C ARG A 434 20.10 -2.45 0.46
N ALA A 435 19.15 -3.27 0.01
CA ALA A 435 18.26 -2.94 -1.10
C ALA A 435 16.91 -2.35 -0.66
N CYS A 436 16.62 -2.25 0.65
CA CYS A 436 15.38 -1.68 1.21
C CYS A 436 15.17 -0.23 0.74
N CYS A 437 13.90 0.16 0.53
CA CYS A 437 13.47 1.48 0.06
C CYS A 437 13.82 2.64 1.02
N GLY A 438 14.56 2.40 2.10
CA GLY A 438 14.99 3.42 3.05
C GLY A 438 14.21 3.36 4.36
N THR A 439 12.97 2.83 4.32
CA THR A 439 12.10 2.64 5.49
C THR A 439 12.79 1.84 6.59
N MET A 440 13.51 0.77 6.25
CA MET A 440 14.21 -0.07 7.24
C MET A 440 15.69 0.29 7.41
N ASN A 441 16.21 1.28 6.68
CA ASN A 441 17.63 1.65 6.65
C ASN A 441 17.96 2.91 7.48
N LEU A 442 16.98 3.54 8.13
CA LEU A 442 17.27 4.70 8.99
C LEU A 442 18.09 4.28 10.21
N ALA A 443 19.06 5.12 10.59
CA ALA A 443 20.02 4.84 11.66
C ALA A 443 19.35 4.50 13.01
N GLU A 444 18.15 5.03 13.26
CA GLU A 444 17.36 4.80 14.47
C GLU A 444 16.92 3.33 14.67
N TYR A 445 16.92 2.50 13.62
CA TYR A 445 16.51 1.09 13.71
C TYR A 445 17.66 0.13 14.02
N TYR A 446 18.89 0.62 14.08
CA TYR A 446 20.11 -0.16 14.34
C TYR A 446 20.51 -0.21 15.83
N ASP A 447 19.59 0.15 16.73
CA ASP A 447 19.80 0.14 18.19
C ASP A 447 21.08 0.89 18.64
N ILE A 448 21.45 1.94 17.91
CA ILE A 448 22.64 2.76 18.19
C ILE A 448 22.54 3.37 19.59
N GLU A 449 21.34 3.72 20.05
CA GLU A 449 21.10 4.22 21.40
C GLU A 449 21.39 3.16 22.48
N ARG A 450 21.08 1.87 22.28
CA ARG A 450 21.44 0.82 23.25
C ARG A 450 22.94 0.51 23.24
N VAL A 451 23.59 0.62 22.09
CA VAL A 451 25.07 0.53 21.99
C VAL A 451 25.70 1.69 22.76
N LEU A 452 25.23 2.91 22.53
CA LEU A 452 25.70 4.11 23.23
C LEU A 452 25.37 4.08 24.73
N ASP A 453 24.21 3.56 25.13
CA ASP A 453 23.84 3.37 26.54
C ASP A 453 24.68 2.27 27.18
N GLY A 454 24.99 1.21 26.45
CA GLY A 454 25.92 0.16 26.87
C GLY A 454 27.34 0.71 27.08
N GLU A 455 27.82 1.52 26.14
CA GLU A 455 29.10 2.23 26.24
C GLU A 455 29.10 3.27 27.36
N ALA A 456 28.00 4.01 27.54
CA ALA A 456 27.84 4.98 28.61
C ALA A 456 27.79 4.30 29.99
N GLN A 457 27.14 3.15 30.11
CA GLN A 457 27.14 2.34 31.34
C GLN A 457 28.51 1.70 31.59
N ALA A 458 29.20 1.23 30.55
CA ALA A 458 30.56 0.71 30.66
C ALA A 458 31.53 1.82 31.10
N LEU A 459 31.42 3.02 30.52
CA LEU A 459 32.18 4.21 30.90
C LEU A 459 31.83 4.65 32.33
N ALA A 460 30.56 4.61 32.73
CA ALA A 460 30.12 4.94 34.09
C ALA A 460 30.68 3.95 35.13
N ARG A 461 30.66 2.64 34.84
CA ARG A 461 31.30 1.61 35.67
C ARG A 461 32.81 1.84 35.77
N TRP A 462 33.46 2.06 34.64
CA TRP A 462 34.89 2.32 34.58
C TRP A 462 35.29 3.59 35.37
N CYS A 463 34.52 4.67 35.23
CA CYS A 463 34.73 5.93 35.97
C CYS A 463 34.50 5.76 37.48
N ALA A 464 33.55 4.91 37.89
CA ALA A 464 33.32 4.60 39.30
C ALA A 464 34.49 3.82 39.91
N GLU A 465 35.15 2.95 39.14
CA GLU A 465 36.28 2.13 39.58
C GLU A 465 37.63 2.88 39.54
N HIS A 466 37.86 3.76 38.56
CA HIS A 466 39.18 4.36 38.29
C HIS A 466 39.23 5.89 38.47
N GLY A 467 38.09 6.53 38.72
CA GLY A 467 37.96 7.98 38.79
C GLY A 467 38.07 8.67 37.42
N ARG A 468 37.71 9.95 37.36
CA ARG A 468 37.60 10.72 36.09
C ARG A 468 38.91 10.83 35.29
N ASN A 469 40.06 10.55 35.91
CA ASN A 469 41.39 10.66 35.32
C ASN A 469 42.15 9.31 35.32
N GLY A 470 41.42 8.18 35.35
CA GLY A 470 42.04 6.85 35.25
C GLY A 470 42.79 6.63 33.93
N PRO A 471 43.71 5.65 33.86
CA PRO A 471 44.44 5.32 32.62
C PRO A 471 43.50 4.70 31.59
N ALA A 472 43.59 5.09 30.31
CA ALA A 472 42.74 4.57 29.24
C ALA A 472 42.67 3.03 29.26
N GLY A 473 41.45 2.46 29.23
CA GLY A 473 41.23 1.03 29.19
C GLY A 473 41.91 0.40 27.97
N GLN A 474 42.41 -0.83 28.12
CA GLN A 474 42.92 -1.59 26.97
C GLN A 474 41.74 -1.93 26.05
N GLU A 475 41.85 -1.62 24.75
CA GLU A 475 40.91 -2.10 23.73
C GLU A 475 40.79 -3.63 23.84
N GLU A 476 39.56 -4.15 23.92
CA GLU A 476 39.35 -5.58 23.79
C GLU A 476 39.84 -6.04 22.40
N PRO A 477 40.51 -7.20 22.31
CA PRO A 477 41.05 -7.68 21.05
C PRO A 477 39.90 -7.98 20.08
N ASP A 478 39.93 -7.30 18.94
CA ASP A 478 39.08 -7.52 17.77
C ASP A 478 39.03 -9.02 17.43
N SER A 479 37.86 -9.63 17.62
CA SER A 479 37.65 -11.05 17.32
C SER A 479 37.48 -11.25 15.80
N GLY A 480 38.61 -11.12 15.09
CA GLY A 480 38.99 -11.91 13.92
C GLY A 480 38.04 -11.96 12.72
N SER A 481 38.22 -11.03 11.78
CA SER A 481 38.06 -11.36 10.35
C SER A 481 39.30 -12.16 9.88
N GLY A 482 39.17 -13.49 9.87
CA GLY A 482 40.15 -14.38 9.27
C GLY A 482 40.08 -14.34 7.75
N ALA A 483 40.70 -13.33 7.12
CA ALA A 483 40.98 -13.35 5.70
C ALA A 483 42.21 -14.24 5.44
N THR A 484 41.99 -15.45 4.94
CA THR A 484 43.03 -16.22 4.24
C THR A 484 43.00 -15.90 2.74
N ARG A 485 44.20 -15.68 2.21
CA ARG A 485 44.55 -15.29 0.82
C ARG A 485 43.96 -16.16 -0.26
#